data_AF-A0A255XSC7-F1
#
_entry.id   AF-A0A255XSC7-F1
#
_cell.length_a   1.000
_cell.length_b   1.000
_cell.length_c   1.000
_cell.angle_alpha   90.00
_cell.angle_beta   90.00
_cell.angle_gamma   90.00
#
_symmetry.space_group_name_H-M   'P 1'
#
loop_
_entity.id
_entity.type
_entity.pdbx_description
1 polymer ?
#
loop_
_entity_poly.entity_id
_entity_poly.type
_entity_poly.pdbx_seq_one_letter_code
_entity_poly.pdbx_strand_id
1 'polypeptide(L)'
;MYSDKDREIQRKMMEGKIQRIDIDVDRARIAAATGRVAEVERIVRNVRGQLQDKMIPREYFIKVTEAVKSISLDANVKLVDLSLEQAREFALQRLEGKKQDAVKVAKEHLLKAMELGATQGFKDLVLKKIDLISMTGGHRQEGPTKAKPAEAMPKIANVAKGEKRNYTRFEEPKLQVKIAEKVFTTIDWSIGGLLIADYDGEMDQGAETQVNFNQVGGERSYSATIRVVRRDSKKKTLAVRFTRSTMDALEFFRNLMKQHAQRAL
;
A
#
# COMPACT_ATOMS: atom_id res chain seq x y z
N MET A 1 47.89 21.99 31.14
CA MET A 1 47.36 20.66 31.49
C MET A 1 46.01 20.92 32.16
N TYR A 2 44.89 20.47 31.58
CA TYR A 2 43.55 20.68 32.19
C TYR A 2 43.49 20.02 33.56
N SER A 3 42.84 20.66 34.54
CA SER A 3 42.63 20.04 35.85
C SER A 3 41.68 18.83 35.71
N ASP A 4 41.77 17.87 36.62
CA ASP A 4 40.85 16.72 36.61
C ASP A 4 39.38 17.14 36.72
N LYS A 5 39.13 18.28 37.39
CA LYS A 5 37.80 18.91 37.48
C LYS A 5 37.30 19.41 36.11
N ASP A 6 38.18 20.00 35.29
CA ASP A 6 37.83 20.47 33.95
C ASP A 6 37.53 19.32 33.00
N ARG A 7 38.28 18.21 33.12
CA ARG A 7 38.04 16.98 32.36
C ARG A 7 36.69 16.35 32.72
N GLU A 8 36.33 16.32 34.00
CA GLU A 8 35.04 15.79 34.44
C GLU A 8 33.86 16.66 33.96
N ILE A 9 34.02 17.99 33.98
CA ILE A 9 33.01 18.92 33.44
C ILE A 9 32.82 18.70 31.93
N GLN A 10 33.91 18.58 31.17
CA GLN A 10 33.85 18.31 29.73
C GLN A 10 33.16 16.96 29.44
N ARG A 11 33.44 15.93 30.25
CA ARG A 11 32.79 14.62 30.11
C ARG A 11 31.28 14.70 30.34
N LYS A 12 30.84 15.34 31.43
CA LYS A 12 29.40 15.51 31.72
C LYS A 12 28.68 16.33 30.65
N MET A 13 29.32 17.37 30.11
CA MET A 13 28.76 18.15 29.00
C MET A 13 28.62 17.32 27.72
N MET A 14 29.62 16.49 27.40
CA MET A 14 29.57 15.56 26.26
C MET A 14 28.44 14.53 26.44
N GLU A 15 28.36 13.88 27.60
CA GLU A 15 27.31 12.90 27.94
C GLU A 15 25.91 13.52 27.80
N GLY A 16 25.69 14.73 28.33
CA GLY A 16 24.41 15.44 28.19
C GLY A 16 24.07 15.87 26.75
N LYS A 17 25.07 16.08 25.88
CA LYS A 17 24.84 16.29 24.44
C LYS A 17 24.43 15.00 23.75
N ILE A 18 25.17 13.91 24.01
CA ILE A 18 24.86 12.58 23.47
C ILE A 18 23.43 12.17 23.84
N GLN A 19 23.05 12.30 25.12
CA GLN A 19 21.72 11.95 25.59
C GLN A 19 20.60 12.73 24.87
N ARG A 20 20.82 14.03 24.59
CA ARG A 20 19.84 14.84 23.83
C ARG A 20 19.73 14.38 22.38
N ILE A 21 20.86 14.05 21.75
CA ILE A 21 20.88 13.50 20.39
C ILE A 21 20.13 12.17 20.34
N ASP A 22 20.36 11.28 21.31
CA ASP A 22 19.68 9.98 21.39
C ASP A 22 18.15 10.16 21.51
N ILE A 23 17.69 11.07 22.37
CA ILE A 23 16.25 11.40 22.51
C ILE A 23 15.67 11.88 21.18
N ASP A 24 16.38 12.75 20.45
CA ASP A 24 15.93 13.24 19.15
C ASP A 24 15.93 12.11 18.10
N VAL A 25 16.93 11.23 18.09
CA VAL A 25 16.96 10.04 17.21
C VAL A 25 15.78 9.13 17.47
N ASP A 26 15.42 8.87 18.73
CA ASP A 26 14.26 8.05 19.08
C ASP A 26 12.95 8.69 18.66
N ARG A 27 12.81 10.01 18.85
CA ARG A 27 11.66 10.76 18.31
C ARG A 27 11.56 10.65 16.80
N ALA A 28 12.68 10.72 16.08
CA ALA A 28 12.70 10.56 14.63
C ALA A 28 12.28 9.14 14.22
N ARG A 29 12.68 8.09 14.95
CA ARG A 29 12.22 6.70 14.71
C ARG A 29 10.71 6.59 14.85
N ILE A 30 10.13 7.15 15.92
CA ILE A 30 8.68 7.14 16.17
C ILE A 30 7.94 7.89 15.05
N ALA A 31 8.45 9.02 14.59
CA ALA A 31 7.87 9.77 13.49
C ALA A 31 7.97 9.03 12.14
N ALA A 32 9.09 8.35 11.88
CA ALA A 32 9.30 7.56 10.67
C ALA A 32 8.33 6.38 10.57
N ALA A 33 8.08 5.68 11.68
CA ALA A 33 7.15 4.55 11.73
C ALA A 33 5.72 4.93 11.30
N THR A 34 5.33 6.19 11.46
CA THR A 34 4.02 6.72 11.05
C THR A 34 4.04 7.52 9.75
N GLY A 35 5.18 7.58 9.04
CA GLY A 35 5.31 8.29 7.77
C GLY A 35 5.33 9.81 7.88
N ARG A 36 5.61 10.39 9.06
CA ARG A 36 5.69 11.84 9.28
C ARG A 36 7.01 12.43 8.77
N VAL A 37 7.23 12.38 7.46
CA VAL A 37 8.52 12.76 6.82
C VAL A 37 8.95 14.18 7.16
N ALA A 38 8.05 15.17 7.15
CA ALA A 38 8.41 16.56 7.48
C ALA A 38 8.95 16.71 8.92
N GLU A 39 8.40 15.94 9.86
CA GLU A 39 8.87 15.93 11.25
C GLU A 39 10.24 15.25 11.35
N VAL A 40 10.42 14.13 10.66
CA VAL A 40 11.72 13.44 10.56
C VAL A 40 12.78 14.36 9.97
N GLU A 41 12.51 15.02 8.84
CA GLU A 41 13.46 15.95 8.20
C GLU A 41 13.87 17.09 9.15
N ARG A 42 12.92 17.63 9.93
CA ARG A 42 13.20 18.66 10.95
C ARG A 42 14.11 18.13 12.06
N ILE A 43 13.80 16.96 12.60
CA ILE A 43 14.59 16.35 13.69
C ILE A 43 16.00 15.99 13.19
N VAL A 44 16.10 15.36 12.02
CA VAL A 44 17.38 14.98 11.41
C VAL A 44 18.26 16.20 11.14
N ARG A 45 17.67 17.32 10.69
CA ARG A 45 18.40 18.58 10.53
C ARG A 45 18.98 19.08 11.85
N ASN A 46 18.19 19.03 12.93
CA ASN A 46 18.64 19.43 14.26
C ASN A 46 19.75 18.52 14.78
N VAL A 47 19.59 17.19 14.65
CA VAL A 47 20.62 16.20 15.03
C VAL A 47 21.92 16.46 14.27
N ARG A 48 21.85 16.66 12.95
CA ARG A 48 23.05 16.98 12.14
C ARG A 48 23.74 18.25 12.60
N GLY A 49 22.99 19.28 12.99
CA GLY A 49 23.56 20.50 13.58
C GLY A 49 24.27 20.23 14.91
N GLN A 50 23.69 19.42 15.78
CA GLN A 50 24.31 19.03 17.07
C GLN A 50 25.58 18.18 16.87
N LEU A 51 25.61 17.33 15.84
CA LEU A 51 26.76 16.49 15.51
C LEU A 51 28.00 17.26 15.01
N GLN A 52 27.87 18.54 14.63
CA GLN A 52 29.00 19.37 14.21
C GLN A 52 29.87 19.84 15.39
N ASP A 53 29.43 19.62 16.62
CA ASP A 53 30.18 19.98 17.81
C ASP A 53 31.45 19.12 17.95
N LYS A 54 32.60 19.79 18.16
CA LYS A 54 33.92 19.15 18.30
C LYS A 54 34.03 18.22 19.51
N MET A 55 33.13 18.34 20.49
CA MET A 55 33.06 17.45 21.64
C MET A 55 32.46 16.08 21.31
N ILE A 56 31.83 15.92 20.14
CA ILE A 56 31.21 14.65 19.75
C ILE A 56 32.28 13.65 19.29
N PRO A 57 32.37 12.45 19.89
CA PRO A 57 33.29 11.42 19.44
C PRO A 57 33.01 10.99 17.99
N ARG A 58 34.07 10.77 17.21
CA ARG A 58 33.98 10.39 15.80
C ARG A 58 33.15 9.12 15.57
N GLU A 59 33.30 8.12 16.43
CA GLU A 59 32.53 6.87 16.33
C GLU A 59 31.03 7.10 16.53
N TYR A 60 30.67 7.94 17.50
CA TYR A 60 29.29 8.34 17.73
C TYR A 60 28.72 9.16 16.56
N PHE A 61 29.53 10.07 15.99
CA PHE A 61 29.16 10.81 14.78
C PHE A 61 28.78 9.88 13.62
N ILE A 62 29.62 8.88 13.32
CA ILE A 62 29.38 7.91 12.25
C ILE A 62 28.09 7.13 12.53
N LYS A 63 27.97 6.55 13.73
CA LYS A 63 26.79 5.79 14.16
C LYS A 63 25.49 6.58 14.00
N VAL A 64 25.44 7.82 14.49
CA VAL A 64 24.23 8.63 14.42
C VAL A 64 23.94 9.06 12.99
N THR A 65 24.97 9.39 12.20
CA THR A 65 24.80 9.77 10.78
C THR A 65 24.17 8.64 9.96
N GLU A 66 24.61 7.40 10.18
CA GLU A 66 24.01 6.22 9.56
C GLU A 66 22.58 5.99 10.05
N ALA A 67 22.35 6.11 11.37
CA ALA A 67 21.02 5.95 11.95
C ALA A 67 20.01 6.95 11.37
N VAL A 68 20.34 8.24 11.30
CA VAL A 68 19.41 9.25 10.76
C VAL A 68 19.18 9.08 9.26
N LYS A 69 20.15 8.54 8.51
CA LYS A 69 19.95 8.18 7.10
C LYS A 69 18.94 7.03 6.98
N SER A 70 19.10 5.97 7.77
CA SER A 70 18.16 4.83 7.79
C SER A 70 16.74 5.26 8.21
N ILE A 71 16.62 6.09 9.25
CA ILE A 71 15.32 6.61 9.70
C ILE A 71 14.65 7.44 8.61
N SER A 72 15.42 8.26 7.89
CA SER A 72 14.91 9.04 6.76
C SER A 72 14.42 8.13 5.64
N LEU A 73 15.15 7.05 5.34
CA LEU A 73 14.74 6.04 4.36
C LEU A 73 13.41 5.41 4.75
N ASP A 74 13.30 4.92 5.99
CA ASP A 74 12.09 4.27 6.51
C ASP A 74 10.87 5.18 6.43
N ALA A 75 11.03 6.47 6.79
CA ALA A 75 9.96 7.46 6.72
C ALA A 75 9.46 7.66 5.27
N ASN A 76 10.38 7.75 4.31
CA ASN A 76 10.03 7.92 2.90
C ASN A 76 9.35 6.67 2.35
N VAL A 77 9.87 5.47 2.64
CA VAL A 77 9.23 4.19 2.26
C VAL A 77 7.81 4.11 2.80
N LYS A 78 7.62 4.45 4.09
CA LYS A 78 6.30 4.43 4.73
C LYS A 78 5.33 5.41 4.08
N LEU A 79 5.78 6.63 3.77
CA LEU A 79 4.95 7.63 3.12
C LEU A 79 4.56 7.22 1.70
N VAL A 80 5.48 6.61 0.94
CA VAL A 80 5.17 6.06 -0.39
C VAL A 80 4.03 5.04 -0.29
N ASP A 81 4.11 4.09 0.64
CA ASP A 81 3.04 3.10 0.82
C ASP A 81 1.70 3.75 1.19
N LEU A 82 1.68 4.69 2.14
CA LEU A 82 0.46 5.41 2.54
C LEU A 82 -0.14 6.22 1.37
N SER A 83 0.68 6.90 0.60
CA SER A 83 0.24 7.67 -0.56
C SER A 83 -0.32 6.78 -1.67
N LEU A 84 0.22 5.58 -1.87
CA LEU A 84 -0.33 4.62 -2.83
C LEU A 84 -1.66 4.02 -2.36
N GLU A 85 -1.81 3.77 -1.05
CA GLU A 85 -3.09 3.37 -0.46
C GLU A 85 -4.16 4.47 -0.66
N GLN A 86 -3.83 5.73 -0.37
CA GLN A 86 -4.71 6.88 -0.62
C GLN A 86 -5.04 7.04 -2.11
N ALA A 87 -4.05 6.93 -2.99
CA ALA A 87 -4.27 7.00 -4.43
C ALA A 87 -5.23 5.90 -4.90
N ARG A 88 -5.10 4.68 -4.37
CA ARG A 88 -6.05 3.60 -4.65
C ARG A 88 -7.46 3.95 -4.15
N GLU A 89 -7.60 4.49 -2.94
CA GLU A 89 -8.90 4.92 -2.42
C GLU A 89 -9.52 6.04 -3.25
N PHE A 90 -8.74 7.03 -3.68
CA PHE A 90 -9.21 8.09 -4.57
C PHE A 90 -9.58 7.57 -5.96
N ALA A 91 -8.84 6.58 -6.48
CA ALA A 91 -9.20 5.90 -7.72
C ALA A 91 -10.55 5.18 -7.60
N LEU A 92 -10.82 4.53 -6.47
CA LEU A 92 -12.12 3.93 -6.16
C LEU A 92 -13.23 4.98 -6.01
N GLN A 93 -12.93 6.14 -5.43
CA GLN A 93 -13.91 7.22 -5.28
C GLN A 93 -14.05 8.09 -6.54
N ARG A 94 -13.27 7.80 -7.60
CA ARG A 94 -13.23 8.54 -8.87
C ARG A 94 -12.82 10.01 -8.70
N LEU A 95 -11.96 10.27 -7.72
CA LEU A 95 -11.39 11.58 -7.43
C LEU A 95 -10.05 11.71 -8.16
N GLU A 96 -10.09 11.86 -9.48
CA GLU A 96 -8.90 11.79 -10.35
C GLU A 96 -7.81 12.80 -9.98
N GLY A 97 -8.17 14.04 -9.65
CA GLY A 97 -7.21 15.05 -9.18
C GLY A 97 -6.48 14.59 -7.91
N LYS A 98 -7.23 14.15 -6.89
CA LYS A 98 -6.66 13.65 -5.63
C LYS A 98 -5.83 12.38 -5.84
N LYS A 99 -6.25 11.51 -6.76
CA LYS A 99 -5.47 10.33 -7.16
C LYS A 99 -4.11 10.74 -7.72
N GLN A 100 -4.10 11.70 -8.66
CA GLN A 100 -2.86 12.19 -9.27
C GLN A 100 -1.95 12.88 -8.25
N ASP A 101 -2.52 13.67 -7.34
CA ASP A 101 -1.77 14.30 -6.24
C ASP A 101 -1.10 13.25 -5.35
N ALA A 102 -1.84 12.21 -4.94
CA ALA A 102 -1.30 11.14 -4.11
C ALA A 102 -0.22 10.31 -4.85
N VAL A 103 -0.40 10.03 -6.14
CA VAL A 103 0.62 9.38 -6.97
C VAL A 103 1.87 10.25 -7.12
N LYS A 104 1.70 11.57 -7.25
CA LYS A 104 2.82 12.52 -7.32
C LYS A 104 3.65 12.48 -6.04
N VAL A 105 3.00 12.55 -4.87
CA VAL A 105 3.68 12.42 -3.55
C VAL A 105 4.44 11.09 -3.47
N ALA A 106 3.83 9.98 -3.88
CA ALA A 106 4.50 8.68 -3.90
C ALA A 106 5.75 8.67 -4.80
N LYS A 107 5.71 9.31 -5.97
CA LYS A 107 6.87 9.39 -6.88
C LYS A 107 7.99 10.26 -6.32
N GLU A 108 7.65 11.41 -5.73
CA GLU A 108 8.64 12.32 -5.12
C GLU A 108 9.38 11.63 -3.97
N HIS A 109 8.66 10.95 -3.09
CA HIS A 109 9.25 10.25 -1.95
C HIS A 109 9.93 8.93 -2.33
N LEU A 110 9.55 8.30 -3.44
CA LEU A 110 10.31 7.20 -4.03
C LEU A 110 11.72 7.67 -4.43
N LEU A 111 11.85 8.81 -5.12
CA LEU A 111 13.17 9.34 -5.52
C LEU A 111 14.06 9.59 -4.30
N LYS A 112 13.51 10.24 -3.26
CA LYS A 112 14.22 10.44 -1.99
C LYS A 112 14.63 9.11 -1.33
N ALA A 113 13.75 8.12 -1.31
CA ALA A 113 14.07 6.81 -0.78
C ALA A 113 15.23 6.14 -1.56
N MET A 114 15.26 6.26 -2.89
CA MET A 114 16.35 5.74 -3.72
C MET A 114 17.68 6.43 -3.40
N GLU A 115 17.71 7.75 -3.27
CA GLU A 115 18.91 8.51 -2.86
C GLU A 115 19.43 8.09 -1.48
N LEU A 116 18.53 7.69 -0.58
CA LEU A 116 18.86 7.22 0.76
C LEU A 116 19.25 5.73 0.81
N GLY A 117 19.18 5.00 -0.30
CA GLY A 117 19.64 3.61 -0.41
C GLY A 117 18.52 2.56 -0.49
N ALA A 118 17.30 2.93 -0.87
CA ALA A 118 16.27 1.95 -1.19
C ALA A 118 16.71 1.03 -2.34
N THR A 119 16.26 -0.22 -2.31
CA THR A 119 16.63 -1.23 -3.30
C THR A 119 15.89 -1.01 -4.62
N GLN A 120 16.46 -1.50 -5.73
CA GLN A 120 15.79 -1.49 -7.03
C GLN A 120 14.46 -2.27 -6.99
N GLY A 121 14.39 -3.36 -6.21
CA GLY A 121 13.15 -4.11 -6.02
C GLY A 121 12.03 -3.28 -5.39
N PHE A 122 12.34 -2.35 -4.47
CA PHE A 122 11.35 -1.42 -3.93
C PHE A 122 10.83 -0.46 -5.00
N LYS A 123 11.70 0.07 -5.86
CA LYS A 123 11.30 0.92 -6.98
C LYS A 123 10.36 0.20 -7.94
N ASP A 124 10.70 -1.02 -8.34
CA ASP A 124 9.89 -1.81 -9.26
C ASP A 124 8.51 -2.13 -8.65
N LEU A 125 8.48 -2.43 -7.34
CA LEU A 125 7.25 -2.63 -6.57
C LEU A 125 6.34 -1.39 -6.60
N VAL A 126 6.90 -0.20 -6.35
CA VAL A 126 6.15 1.06 -6.35
C VAL A 126 5.61 1.39 -7.74
N LEU A 127 6.43 1.26 -8.79
CA LEU A 127 6.00 1.53 -10.16
C LEU A 127 4.86 0.59 -10.58
N LYS A 128 4.95 -0.70 -10.25
CA LYS A 128 3.86 -1.66 -10.47
C LYS A 128 2.59 -1.26 -9.74
N LYS A 129 2.66 -0.84 -8.47
CA LYS A 129 1.49 -0.34 -7.72
C LYS A 129 0.85 0.87 -8.40
N ILE A 130 1.66 1.81 -8.92
CA ILE A 130 1.16 2.98 -9.66
C ILE A 130 0.43 2.57 -10.95
N ASP A 131 0.98 1.62 -11.71
CA ASP A 131 0.33 1.09 -12.92
C ASP A 131 -1.05 0.49 -12.59
N LEU A 132 -1.13 -0.30 -11.52
CA LEU A 132 -2.39 -0.91 -11.07
C LEU A 132 -3.43 0.13 -10.64
N ILE A 133 -3.00 1.16 -9.91
CA ILE A 133 -3.87 2.29 -9.53
C ILE A 133 -4.36 3.03 -10.78
N SER A 134 -3.53 3.13 -11.82
CA SER A 134 -3.90 3.79 -13.08
C SER A 134 -4.97 2.99 -13.84
N MET A 135 -4.98 1.66 -13.71
CA MET A 135 -6.01 0.77 -14.24
C MET A 135 -7.29 0.72 -13.36
N THR A 136 -7.28 1.35 -12.20
CA THR A 136 -8.40 1.40 -11.25
C THR A 136 -9.31 2.58 -11.53
N GLY A 137 -10.63 2.38 -11.51
CA GLY A 137 -11.62 3.48 -11.61
C GLY A 137 -12.39 3.57 -12.94
N GLY A 138 -12.07 2.70 -13.91
CA GLY A 138 -12.81 2.55 -15.17
C GLY A 138 -12.52 3.67 -16.17
N HIS A 139 -11.87 3.31 -17.28
CA HIS A 139 -11.69 4.15 -18.46
C HIS A 139 -13.05 4.65 -18.98
N ARG A 140 -13.25 5.97 -19.07
CA ARG A 140 -14.09 6.51 -20.14
C ARG A 140 -13.23 6.51 -21.39
N GLN A 141 -13.60 5.74 -22.40
CA GLN A 141 -13.43 6.23 -23.76
C GLN A 141 -14.37 7.43 -23.89
N GLU A 142 -13.86 8.65 -23.71
CA GLU A 142 -14.53 9.84 -24.22
C GLU A 142 -14.23 9.91 -25.72
N GLY A 143 -14.90 9.03 -26.47
CA GLY A 143 -14.96 9.05 -27.92
C GLY A 143 -16.42 9.05 -28.34
N PRO A 144 -16.84 9.84 -29.35
CA PRO A 144 -18.23 9.94 -29.75
C PRO A 144 -18.65 8.68 -30.51
N THR A 145 -19.11 7.64 -29.83
CA THR A 145 -19.73 6.51 -30.52
C THR A 145 -21.16 6.89 -30.89
N LYS A 146 -21.32 7.39 -32.12
CA LYS A 146 -22.61 7.47 -32.81
C LYS A 146 -23.14 6.05 -33.01
N ALA A 147 -23.91 5.54 -32.06
CA ALA A 147 -24.77 4.39 -32.29
C ALA A 147 -26.19 4.72 -31.82
N LYS A 148 -27.15 4.57 -32.74
CA LYS A 148 -28.59 4.82 -32.54
C LYS A 148 -29.15 3.92 -31.43
N PRO A 149 -30.19 4.34 -30.70
CA PRO A 149 -30.80 3.52 -29.67
C PRO A 149 -31.64 2.41 -30.31
N ALA A 150 -31.30 1.16 -30.05
CA ALA A 150 -32.19 0.03 -30.30
C ALA A 150 -33.16 -0.13 -29.12
N GLU A 151 -34.44 -0.19 -29.46
CA GLU A 151 -35.57 -0.35 -28.55
C GLU A 151 -35.65 -1.76 -27.93
N ALA A 152 -36.21 -1.78 -26.71
CA ALA A 152 -36.89 -2.89 -26.02
C ALA A 152 -36.09 -4.16 -25.60
N MET A 153 -35.69 -4.19 -24.32
CA MET A 153 -35.76 -5.41 -23.50
C MET A 153 -36.21 -5.05 -22.07
N PRO A 154 -36.92 -5.95 -21.35
CA PRO A 154 -37.72 -5.60 -20.18
C PRO A 154 -36.86 -5.17 -18.99
N LYS A 155 -37.27 -4.07 -18.35
CA LYS A 155 -36.68 -3.58 -17.10
C LYS A 155 -36.98 -4.57 -15.96
N ILE A 156 -35.98 -5.35 -15.55
CA ILE A 156 -35.98 -5.94 -14.21
C ILE A 156 -35.58 -4.82 -13.24
N ALA A 157 -36.58 -4.30 -12.54
CA ALA A 157 -36.42 -3.24 -11.58
C ALA A 157 -35.74 -3.73 -10.29
N ASN A 158 -34.98 -2.82 -9.69
CA ASN A 158 -34.44 -2.81 -8.33
C ASN A 158 -33.14 -3.59 -8.08
N VAL A 159 -32.03 -2.99 -8.51
CA VAL A 159 -30.80 -2.98 -7.71
C VAL A 159 -30.45 -1.52 -7.42
N ALA A 160 -30.34 -1.20 -6.13
CA ALA A 160 -30.21 0.15 -5.61
C ALA A 160 -29.21 1.04 -6.39
N LYS A 161 -29.65 2.27 -6.67
CA LYS A 161 -28.79 3.39 -7.04
C LYS A 161 -27.60 3.48 -6.07
N GLY A 162 -26.38 3.51 -6.62
CA GLY A 162 -25.28 4.21 -5.96
C GLY A 162 -24.12 3.36 -5.45
N GLU A 163 -23.51 2.53 -6.29
CA GLU A 163 -22.05 2.35 -6.24
C GLU A 163 -21.58 1.96 -7.64
N LYS A 164 -21.00 2.91 -8.39
CA LYS A 164 -20.44 2.58 -9.70
C LYS A 164 -19.22 1.71 -9.46
N ARG A 165 -19.26 0.46 -9.91
CA ARG A 165 -18.16 -0.51 -9.79
C ARG A 165 -16.85 0.11 -10.30
N ASN A 166 -15.76 -0.06 -9.55
CA ASN A 166 -14.46 0.55 -9.82
C ASN A 166 -13.47 -0.36 -10.54
N TYR A 167 -13.79 -1.65 -10.61
CA TYR A 167 -13.01 -2.65 -11.34
C TYR A 167 -13.94 -3.52 -12.17
N THR A 168 -13.49 -3.85 -13.37
CA THR A 168 -14.11 -4.91 -14.19
C THR A 168 -14.00 -6.23 -13.44
N ARG A 169 -15.09 -6.99 -13.43
CA ARG A 169 -15.17 -8.32 -12.84
C ARG A 169 -15.17 -9.36 -13.94
N PHE A 170 -14.50 -10.47 -13.68
CA PHE A 170 -14.39 -11.61 -14.57
C PHE A 170 -14.93 -12.83 -13.85
N GLU A 171 -15.76 -13.62 -14.54
CA GLU A 171 -16.30 -14.86 -13.99
C GLU A 171 -15.33 -16.04 -14.14
N GLU A 172 -14.46 -15.96 -15.15
CA GLU A 172 -13.44 -16.95 -15.48
C GLU A 172 -12.02 -16.34 -15.43
N PRO A 173 -10.97 -17.14 -15.21
CA PRO A 173 -11.06 -18.49 -14.68
C PRO A 173 -11.59 -18.46 -13.25
N LYS A 174 -12.28 -19.53 -12.83
CA LYS A 174 -12.64 -19.72 -11.42
C LYS A 174 -11.39 -19.81 -10.54
N LEU A 175 -11.44 -19.17 -9.39
CA LEU A 175 -10.39 -19.22 -8.38
C LEU A 175 -10.85 -20.07 -7.20
N GLN A 176 -9.94 -20.88 -6.66
CA GLN A 176 -10.10 -21.52 -5.36
C GLN A 176 -9.58 -20.57 -4.29
N VAL A 177 -10.34 -20.42 -3.21
CA VAL A 177 -10.04 -19.52 -2.09
C VAL A 177 -10.11 -20.32 -0.80
N LYS A 178 -8.98 -20.45 -0.12
CA LYS A 178 -8.88 -21.07 1.19
C LYS A 178 -9.06 -20.00 2.26
N ILE A 179 -10.11 -20.16 3.06
CA ILE A 179 -10.41 -19.34 4.24
C ILE A 179 -10.42 -20.27 5.45
N ALA A 180 -9.48 -20.08 6.38
CA ALA A 180 -9.20 -21.03 7.44
C ALA A 180 -8.97 -22.46 6.88
N GLU A 181 -9.75 -23.44 7.31
CA GLU A 181 -9.62 -24.84 6.86
C GLU A 181 -10.51 -25.19 5.67
N LYS A 182 -11.38 -24.27 5.22
CA LYS A 182 -12.33 -24.51 4.13
C LYS A 182 -11.83 -23.91 2.81
N VAL A 183 -12.16 -24.60 1.72
CA VAL A 183 -11.87 -24.17 0.35
C VAL A 183 -13.18 -23.86 -0.36
N PHE A 184 -13.25 -22.67 -0.95
CA PHE A 184 -14.40 -22.18 -1.69
C PHE A 184 -13.99 -21.82 -3.12
N THR A 185 -14.96 -21.57 -4.00
CA THR A 185 -14.72 -21.11 -5.37
C THR A 185 -15.32 -19.73 -5.61
N THR A 186 -14.73 -18.94 -6.49
CA THR A 186 -15.26 -17.62 -6.84
C THR A 186 -16.42 -17.70 -7.83
N ILE A 187 -17.47 -16.91 -7.62
CA ILE A 187 -18.46 -16.56 -8.66
C ILE A 187 -17.80 -15.61 -9.67
N ASP A 188 -17.25 -14.51 -9.17
CA ASP A 188 -16.51 -13.52 -9.96
C ASP A 188 -15.31 -12.99 -9.16
N TRP A 189 -14.37 -12.40 -9.88
CA TRP A 189 -13.20 -11.77 -9.29
C TRP A 189 -12.85 -10.47 -10.02
N SER A 190 -12.15 -9.59 -9.31
CA SER A 190 -11.49 -8.41 -9.86
C SER A 190 -10.16 -8.21 -9.14
N ILE A 191 -9.32 -7.32 -9.65
CA ILE A 191 -8.10 -6.94 -8.91
C ILE A 191 -8.40 -6.27 -7.55
N GLY A 192 -9.65 -5.83 -7.32
CA GLY A 192 -10.07 -5.21 -6.06
C GLY A 192 -10.65 -6.17 -5.02
N GLY A 193 -11.04 -7.39 -5.41
CA GLY A 193 -11.75 -8.29 -4.51
C GLY A 193 -12.44 -9.45 -5.23
N LEU A 194 -13.10 -10.30 -4.45
CA LEU A 194 -13.69 -11.56 -4.89
C LEU A 194 -15.16 -11.63 -4.48
N LEU A 195 -15.97 -12.34 -5.27
CA LEU A 195 -17.26 -12.86 -4.85
C LEU A 195 -17.14 -14.38 -4.76
N ILE A 196 -17.37 -14.93 -3.57
CA ILE A 196 -17.19 -16.35 -3.25
C ILE A 196 -18.55 -17.04 -3.21
N ALA A 197 -18.64 -18.23 -3.83
CA ALA A 197 -19.80 -19.10 -3.87
C ALA A 197 -19.82 -20.06 -2.66
N ASP A 198 -21.02 -20.56 -2.34
CA ASP A 198 -21.28 -21.59 -1.33
C ASP A 198 -20.61 -21.35 0.02
N TYR A 199 -20.47 -20.08 0.40
CA TYR A 199 -19.88 -19.69 1.65
C TYR A 199 -20.80 -20.03 2.81
N ASP A 200 -20.34 -20.96 3.65
CA ASP A 200 -21.05 -21.48 4.83
C ASP A 200 -20.39 -21.06 6.16
N GLY A 201 -19.36 -20.21 6.11
CA GLY A 201 -18.67 -19.70 7.31
C GLY A 201 -19.41 -18.55 7.98
N GLU A 202 -18.86 -18.08 9.11
CA GLU A 202 -19.54 -17.13 10.00
C GLU A 202 -19.00 -15.69 9.95
N MET A 203 -18.11 -15.36 9.01
CA MET A 203 -17.49 -14.02 9.01
C MET A 203 -18.51 -12.90 8.78
N ASP A 204 -18.52 -11.93 9.69
CA ASP A 204 -19.37 -10.75 9.63
C ASP A 204 -18.82 -9.66 8.72
N GLN A 205 -19.69 -8.73 8.31
CA GLN A 205 -19.30 -7.54 7.55
C GLN A 205 -18.25 -6.74 8.30
N GLY A 206 -17.17 -6.35 7.60
CA GLY A 206 -16.05 -5.62 8.18
C GLY A 206 -14.95 -6.50 8.76
N ALA A 207 -15.19 -7.80 8.99
CA ALA A 207 -14.17 -8.72 9.45
C ALA A 207 -13.00 -8.81 8.46
N GLU A 208 -11.77 -8.85 8.97
CA GLU A 208 -10.56 -9.03 8.19
C GLU A 208 -9.91 -10.38 8.45
N THR A 209 -9.34 -10.98 7.41
CA THR A 209 -8.55 -12.20 7.55
C THR A 209 -7.56 -12.35 6.39
N GLN A 210 -6.54 -13.17 6.60
CA GLN A 210 -5.66 -13.61 5.53
C GLN A 210 -6.27 -14.81 4.80
N VAL A 211 -6.17 -14.79 3.46
CA VAL A 211 -6.63 -15.87 2.60
C VAL A 211 -5.54 -16.28 1.64
N ASN A 212 -5.59 -17.55 1.25
CA ASN A 212 -4.81 -18.07 0.14
C ASN A 212 -5.74 -18.35 -1.02
N PHE A 213 -5.30 -18.09 -2.24
CA PHE A 213 -6.07 -18.40 -3.43
C PHE A 213 -5.18 -18.78 -4.60
N ASN A 214 -5.73 -19.57 -5.51
CA ASN A 214 -5.10 -20.01 -6.75
C ASN A 214 -6.16 -20.12 -7.84
N GLN A 215 -5.72 -20.19 -9.09
CA GLN A 215 -6.61 -20.62 -10.17
C GLN A 215 -7.02 -22.08 -9.93
N VAL A 216 -8.28 -22.43 -10.18
CA VAL A 216 -8.73 -23.84 -10.12
C VAL A 216 -7.86 -24.69 -11.06
N GLY A 217 -7.26 -25.75 -10.53
CA GLY A 217 -6.32 -26.61 -11.25
C GLY A 217 -4.89 -26.07 -11.36
N GLY A 218 -4.61 -24.89 -10.79
CA GLY A 218 -3.28 -24.30 -10.72
C GLY A 218 -2.53 -24.67 -9.45
N GLU A 219 -1.23 -24.93 -9.57
CA GLU A 219 -0.36 -25.32 -8.44
C GLU A 219 0.12 -24.13 -7.60
N ARG A 220 0.16 -22.92 -8.19
CA ARG A 220 0.69 -21.74 -7.51
C ARG A 220 -0.39 -21.08 -6.65
N SER A 221 -0.12 -21.00 -5.35
CA SER A 221 -0.94 -20.28 -4.37
C SER A 221 -0.43 -18.85 -4.16
N TYR A 222 -1.37 -17.93 -3.99
CA TYR A 222 -1.15 -16.52 -3.70
C TYR A 222 -1.82 -16.14 -2.39
N SER A 223 -1.32 -15.11 -1.70
CA SER A 223 -1.88 -14.68 -0.41
C SER A 223 -2.32 -13.21 -0.44
N ALA A 224 -3.42 -12.90 0.24
CA ALA A 224 -3.90 -11.54 0.46
C ALA A 224 -4.63 -11.40 1.80
N THR A 225 -4.70 -10.19 2.33
CA THR A 225 -5.64 -9.80 3.39
C THR A 225 -6.91 -9.30 2.75
N ILE A 226 -8.03 -9.88 3.15
CA ILE A 226 -9.37 -9.48 2.71
C ILE A 226 -10.15 -8.86 3.86
N ARG A 227 -11.10 -7.98 3.51
CA ARG A 227 -12.17 -7.51 4.39
C ARG A 227 -13.52 -7.92 3.81
N VAL A 228 -14.40 -8.45 4.65
CA VAL A 228 -15.78 -8.77 4.25
C VAL A 228 -16.54 -7.48 3.96
N VAL A 229 -17.07 -7.37 2.74
CA VAL A 229 -17.92 -6.26 2.32
C VAL A 229 -19.39 -6.60 2.54
N ARG A 230 -19.79 -7.83 2.22
CA ARG A 230 -21.16 -8.30 2.38
C ARG A 230 -21.21 -9.83 2.44
N ARG A 231 -22.04 -10.38 3.34
CA ARG A 231 -22.42 -11.79 3.39
C ARG A 231 -23.91 -11.92 3.06
N ASP A 232 -24.26 -12.84 2.18
CA ASP A 232 -25.65 -13.22 1.90
C ASP A 232 -25.86 -14.67 2.31
N SER A 233 -26.53 -14.89 3.44
CA SER A 233 -26.77 -16.22 4.01
C SER A 233 -27.75 -17.05 3.18
N LYS A 234 -28.70 -16.40 2.48
CA LYS A 234 -29.69 -17.10 1.64
C LYS A 234 -29.05 -17.63 0.35
N LYS A 235 -28.24 -16.79 -0.29
CA LYS A 235 -27.51 -17.17 -1.53
C LYS A 235 -26.20 -17.89 -1.25
N LYS A 236 -25.79 -18.02 0.02
CA LYS A 236 -24.49 -18.52 0.45
C LYS A 236 -23.34 -17.85 -0.31
N THR A 237 -23.35 -16.51 -0.38
CA THR A 237 -22.28 -15.76 -1.05
C THR A 237 -21.54 -14.82 -0.10
N LEU A 238 -20.24 -14.66 -0.35
CA LEU A 238 -19.39 -13.74 0.40
C LEU A 238 -18.66 -12.80 -0.55
N ALA A 239 -18.96 -11.51 -0.46
CA ALA A 239 -18.26 -10.46 -1.19
C ALA A 239 -17.15 -9.89 -0.30
N VAL A 240 -15.92 -9.90 -0.81
CA VAL A 240 -14.73 -9.45 -0.07
C VAL A 240 -13.93 -8.46 -0.90
N ARG A 241 -13.24 -7.53 -0.23
CA ARG A 241 -12.28 -6.61 -0.86
C ARG A 241 -10.88 -6.92 -0.38
N PHE A 242 -9.89 -6.77 -1.25
CA PHE A 242 -8.50 -6.81 -0.84
C PHE A 242 -8.15 -5.51 -0.10
N THR A 243 -7.65 -5.66 1.13
CA THR A 243 -7.08 -4.56 1.92
C THR A 243 -5.58 -4.54 1.82
N ARG A 244 -4.94 -5.72 1.75
CA ARG A 244 -3.52 -5.88 1.42
C ARG A 244 -3.35 -7.04 0.46
N SER A 245 -2.57 -6.86 -0.59
CA SER A 245 -2.22 -7.93 -1.52
C SER A 245 -0.72 -8.02 -1.65
N THR A 246 -0.21 -9.24 -1.70
CA THR A 246 1.18 -9.50 -2.08
C THR A 246 1.42 -9.12 -3.55
N MET A 247 2.67 -8.88 -3.93
CA MET A 247 2.98 -8.44 -5.30
C MET A 247 2.66 -9.53 -6.34
N ASP A 248 2.96 -10.78 -6.03
CA ASP A 248 2.62 -11.94 -6.84
C ASP A 248 1.10 -12.14 -6.98
N ALA A 249 0.30 -11.88 -5.93
CA ALA A 249 -1.16 -11.85 -6.03
C ALA A 249 -1.65 -10.79 -7.03
N LEU A 250 -1.07 -9.58 -7.00
CA LEU A 250 -1.46 -8.50 -7.90
C LEU A 250 -1.03 -8.79 -9.35
N GLU A 251 0.16 -9.33 -9.55
CA GLU A 251 0.64 -9.76 -10.88
C GLU A 251 -0.21 -10.88 -11.46
N PHE A 252 -0.64 -11.83 -10.62
CA PHE A 252 -1.56 -12.88 -11.00
C PHE A 252 -2.86 -12.30 -11.60
N PHE A 253 -3.54 -11.40 -10.88
CA PHE A 253 -4.75 -10.75 -11.39
C PHE A 253 -4.47 -9.94 -12.66
N ARG A 254 -3.33 -9.22 -12.72
CA ARG A 254 -2.94 -8.46 -13.91
C ARG A 254 -2.79 -9.37 -15.14
N ASN A 255 -2.16 -10.52 -14.98
CA ASN A 255 -1.95 -11.48 -16.06
C ASN A 255 -3.27 -12.09 -16.53
N LEU A 256 -4.17 -12.44 -15.60
CA LEU A 256 -5.52 -12.90 -15.97
C LEU A 256 -6.30 -11.83 -16.73
N MET A 257 -6.25 -10.57 -16.30
CA MET A 257 -6.91 -9.46 -17.02
C MET A 257 -6.33 -9.28 -18.43
N LYS A 258 -5.01 -9.41 -18.61
CA LYS A 258 -4.37 -9.36 -19.93
C LYS A 258 -4.82 -10.49 -20.85
N GLN A 259 -4.93 -11.72 -20.33
CA GLN A 259 -5.41 -12.87 -21.10
C GLN A 259 -6.84 -12.66 -21.59
N HIS A 260 -7.72 -12.10 -20.74
CA HIS A 260 -9.07 -11.73 -21.15
C HIS A 260 -9.11 -10.65 -22.23
N ALA A 261 -8.27 -9.62 -22.11
CA ALA A 261 -8.18 -8.58 -23.12
C ALA A 261 -7.70 -9.12 -24.48
N GLN A 262 -6.78 -10.09 -24.48
CA GLN A 262 -6.28 -10.73 -25.71
C GLN A 262 -7.30 -11.67 -26.37
N ARG A 263 -8.19 -12.29 -25.59
CA ARG A 263 -9.25 -13.18 -26.11
C ARG A 263 -10.47 -12.43 -26.67
N ALA A 264 -10.57 -11.13 -26.39
CA ALA A 264 -11.65 -10.29 -26.87
C ALA A 264 -11.34 -9.59 -28.21
N LEU A 265 -10.14 -9.83 -28.77
CA LEU A 265 -9.68 -9.42 -30.11
C LEU A 265 -9.78 -10.61 -31.07
#